data_AF-B5EDP1-F1
#
_entry.id   AF-B5EDP1-F1
#
_cell.length_a   1.000
_cell.length_b   1.000
_cell.length_c   1.000
_cell.angle_alpha   90.00
_cell.angle_beta   90.00
_cell.angle_gamma   90.00
#
_symmetry.space_group_name_H-M   'P 1'
#
loop_
_entity.id
_entity.type
_entity.pdbx_description
1 polymer ?
#
loop_
_entity_poly.entity_id
_entity_poly.type
_entity_poly.pdbx_seq_one_letter_code
_entity_poly.pdbx_strand_id
1 'polypeptide(L)'
;MDDPYFTGMVASFVINMGRIGMSLSDTFSVKSRNMKRINLHYDLTTGGYKSTPTSKLKHALVYGEMLFFSPLFSWLSAGFNTFNLIRLYFKKRQLPERVKEINFKLESVDLPKEKVRECINELATFYGLPGADFRTLSDDEEYDSNDFALSFDEDENDWVTELYLSKETKTYTITSHSPDHTSSHTTVFEYAFNSTSVKSRTIEHKFSYFTNDEYDIRNGVVLEDEVREKFEESDKYSFSSKSIEEKLADLRADTEWSEPTTRIRYFLLFRHGEVMNDVALQRFFRSEIARIELGYRQLEKEVNRMGWQVVPPDFDEQARYMPLRRQEGTGEENVPAIQKLYNDMSKFNITFAELTESDVIIKELNRYISRLE
;
A
#
# COMPACT_ATOMS: atom_id res chain seq x y z
N MET A 1 29.89 -30.07 35.57
CA MET A 1 29.50 -28.70 35.19
C MET A 1 28.67 -28.86 33.93
N ASP A 2 27.40 -29.22 34.08
CA ASP A 2 26.47 -29.37 32.97
C ASP A 2 25.29 -28.44 33.28
N ASP A 3 25.52 -27.14 33.11
CA ASP A 3 24.44 -26.17 33.21
C ASP A 3 23.71 -26.16 31.85
N PRO A 4 22.47 -26.67 31.79
CA PRO A 4 21.69 -26.71 30.55
C PRO A 4 21.41 -25.30 30.01
N TYR A 5 21.41 -24.27 30.86
CA TYR A 5 21.28 -22.88 30.43
C TYR A 5 22.53 -22.40 29.70
N PHE A 6 23.71 -22.66 30.24
CA PHE A 6 24.98 -22.34 29.59
C PHE A 6 25.13 -23.09 28.25
N THR A 7 24.74 -24.36 28.22
CA THR A 7 24.74 -25.17 26.98
C THR A 7 23.77 -24.60 25.95
N GLY A 8 22.57 -24.18 26.36
CA GLY A 8 21.59 -23.52 25.49
C GLY A 8 22.07 -22.16 24.96
N MET A 9 22.76 -21.37 25.79
CA MET A 9 23.36 -20.10 25.39
C MET A 9 24.46 -20.30 24.34
N VAL A 10 25.35 -21.27 24.55
CA VAL A 10 26.41 -21.61 23.58
C VAL A 10 25.81 -22.12 22.26
N ALA A 11 24.80 -23.00 22.32
CA ALA A 11 24.11 -23.49 21.13
C ALA A 11 23.42 -22.35 20.35
N SER A 12 22.72 -21.44 21.04
CA SER A 12 22.08 -20.26 20.43
C SER A 12 23.11 -19.34 19.78
N PHE A 13 24.24 -19.09 20.44
CA PHE A 13 25.34 -18.31 19.89
C PHE A 13 25.90 -18.93 18.60
N VAL A 14 26.15 -20.25 18.58
CA VAL A 14 26.64 -20.95 17.38
C VAL A 14 25.61 -20.91 16.23
N ILE A 15 24.32 -21.07 16.53
CA ILE A 15 23.24 -20.95 15.54
C ILE A 15 23.21 -19.54 14.94
N ASN A 16 23.32 -18.50 15.78
CA ASN A 16 23.32 -17.12 15.32
C ASN A 16 24.58 -16.78 14.52
N MET A 17 25.75 -17.30 14.91
CA MET A 17 26.97 -17.21 14.08
C MET A 17 26.79 -17.87 12.71
N GLY A 18 26.12 -19.03 12.65
CA GLY A 18 25.75 -19.67 11.39
C GLY A 18 24.80 -18.81 10.54
N ARG A 19 23.80 -18.16 11.15
CA ARG A 19 22.89 -17.22 10.49
C ARG A 19 23.62 -16.01 9.94
N ILE A 20 24.52 -15.41 10.72
CA ILE A 20 25.35 -14.30 10.29
C ILE A 20 26.23 -14.72 9.11
N GLY A 21 26.83 -15.90 9.18
CA GLY A 21 27.61 -16.48 8.08
C GLY A 21 26.79 -16.67 6.80
N MET A 22 25.58 -17.24 6.91
CA MET A 22 24.66 -17.41 5.77
C MET A 22 24.23 -16.06 5.20
N SER A 23 23.84 -15.12 6.05
CA SER A 23 23.46 -13.77 5.66
C SER A 23 24.59 -13.00 4.98
N LEU A 24 25.83 -13.12 5.45
CA LEU A 24 27.00 -12.55 4.78
C LEU A 24 27.24 -13.24 3.42
N SER A 25 27.16 -14.57 3.38
CA SER A 25 27.24 -15.33 2.13
C SER A 25 26.19 -14.87 1.11
N ASP A 26 24.96 -14.66 1.54
CA ASP A 26 23.86 -14.17 0.70
C ASP A 26 24.09 -12.72 0.26
N THR A 27 24.58 -11.86 1.16
CA THR A 27 24.92 -10.46 0.84
C THR A 27 26.00 -10.37 -0.25
N PHE A 28 26.97 -11.28 -0.24
CA PHE A 28 28.06 -11.34 -1.23
C PHE A 28 27.80 -12.29 -2.41
N SER A 29 26.62 -12.92 -2.45
CA SER A 29 26.28 -13.91 -3.47
C SER A 29 26.16 -13.29 -4.87
N VAL A 30 26.24 -14.15 -5.89
CA VAL A 30 25.90 -13.77 -7.28
C VAL A 30 24.44 -13.28 -7.35
N LYS A 31 23.54 -13.92 -6.60
CA LYS A 31 22.13 -13.50 -6.47
C LYS A 31 22.01 -12.06 -5.98
N SER A 32 22.72 -11.70 -4.91
CA SER A 32 22.68 -10.33 -4.37
C SER A 32 23.26 -9.31 -5.36
N ARG A 33 24.31 -9.67 -6.10
CA ARG A 33 24.84 -8.81 -7.17
C ARG A 33 23.84 -8.63 -8.32
N ASN A 34 23.15 -9.69 -8.72
CA ASN A 34 22.10 -9.64 -9.74
C ASN A 34 20.92 -8.76 -9.27
N MET A 35 20.44 -8.96 -8.04
CA MET A 35 19.37 -8.17 -7.44
C MET A 35 19.75 -6.69 -7.31
N LYS A 36 21.01 -6.39 -6.95
CA LYS A 36 21.50 -5.01 -6.87
C LYS A 36 21.48 -4.28 -8.21
N ARG A 37 21.58 -4.99 -9.35
CA ARG A 37 21.50 -4.37 -10.70
C ARG A 37 20.10 -3.83 -11.02
N ILE A 38 19.11 -4.27 -10.28
CA ILE A 38 17.73 -3.76 -10.32
C ILE A 38 17.37 -3.01 -9.03
N ASN A 39 18.38 -2.47 -8.33
CA ASN A 39 18.28 -1.74 -7.06
C ASN A 39 17.63 -2.51 -5.90
N LEU A 40 17.54 -3.84 -5.99
CA LEU A 40 17.10 -4.66 -4.86
C LEU A 40 18.30 -4.96 -3.94
N HIS A 41 18.19 -4.50 -2.70
CA HIS A 41 19.19 -4.66 -1.66
C HIS A 41 18.76 -5.77 -0.69
N TYR A 42 19.69 -6.68 -0.39
CA TYR A 42 19.46 -7.71 0.60
C TYR A 42 19.24 -7.08 1.98
N ASP A 43 18.14 -7.44 2.63
CA ASP A 43 17.76 -6.94 3.95
C ASP A 43 17.93 -8.01 5.01
N LEU A 44 18.85 -7.76 5.93
CA LEU A 44 19.21 -8.68 7.00
C LEU A 44 18.10 -8.84 8.05
N THR A 45 17.15 -7.91 8.15
CA THR A 45 16.03 -8.03 9.10
C THR A 45 14.97 -9.03 8.63
N THR A 46 14.72 -9.10 7.32
CA THR A 46 13.66 -9.94 6.74
C THR A 46 14.20 -11.20 6.07
N GLY A 47 15.50 -11.24 5.76
CA GLY A 47 16.10 -12.30 4.93
C GLY A 47 15.69 -12.22 3.46
N GLY A 48 15.09 -11.10 3.06
CA GLY A 48 14.58 -10.83 1.71
C GLY A 48 15.39 -9.75 0.98
N TYR A 49 14.84 -9.28 -0.14
CA TYR A 49 15.37 -8.17 -0.90
C TYR A 49 14.35 -7.04 -0.93
N LYS A 50 14.80 -5.79 -0.77
CA LYS A 50 13.94 -4.61 -0.78
C LYS A 50 14.55 -3.46 -1.57
N SER A 51 13.72 -2.48 -1.87
CA SER A 51 14.08 -1.31 -2.68
C SER A 51 15.03 -0.34 -1.99
N THR A 52 14.88 -0.17 -0.67
CA THR A 52 15.69 0.76 0.09
C THR A 52 16.92 0.06 0.68
N PRO A 53 18.13 0.62 0.52
CA PRO A 53 19.29 0.06 1.19
C PRO A 53 19.12 0.20 2.70
N THR A 54 19.14 -0.93 3.42
CA THR A 54 19.15 -0.91 4.88
C THR A 54 20.38 -0.17 5.39
N SER A 55 20.17 0.77 6.31
CA SER A 55 21.27 1.56 6.85
C SER A 55 22.32 0.65 7.53
N LYS A 56 23.60 1.00 7.40
CA LYS A 56 24.71 0.27 8.05
C LYS A 56 24.54 0.19 9.57
N LEU A 57 23.91 1.22 10.17
CA LEU A 57 23.56 1.26 11.58
C LEU A 57 22.52 0.18 11.93
N LYS A 58 21.47 0.03 11.11
CA LYS A 58 20.43 -0.99 11.31
C LYS A 58 21.00 -2.40 11.14
N HIS A 59 21.92 -2.60 10.19
CA HIS A 59 22.69 -3.85 10.10
C HIS A 59 23.54 -4.13 11.35
N ALA A 60 24.27 -3.13 11.86
CA ALA A 60 25.08 -3.27 13.07
C ALA A 60 24.21 -3.58 14.30
N LEU A 61 23.01 -3.00 14.39
CA LEU A 61 22.05 -3.29 15.46
C LEU A 61 21.53 -4.72 15.39
N VAL A 62 21.15 -5.22 14.20
CA VAL A 62 20.71 -6.62 14.01
C VAL A 62 21.82 -7.60 14.37
N TYR A 63 23.05 -7.33 13.96
CA TYR A 63 24.19 -8.16 14.34
C TYR A 63 24.45 -8.12 15.86
N GLY A 64 24.31 -6.95 16.48
CA GLY A 64 24.38 -6.81 17.94
C GLY A 64 23.29 -7.61 18.65
N GLU A 65 22.06 -7.56 18.14
CA GLU A 65 20.94 -8.32 18.68
C GLU A 65 21.14 -9.84 18.55
N MET A 66 21.61 -10.31 17.40
CA MET A 66 21.89 -11.73 17.15
C MET A 66 23.06 -12.27 18.00
N LEU A 67 24.09 -11.45 18.23
CA LEU A 67 25.30 -11.86 18.96
C LEU A 67 25.17 -11.73 20.48
N PHE A 68 24.44 -10.73 20.97
CA PHE A 68 24.42 -10.41 22.41
C PHE A 68 23.06 -10.64 23.07
N PHE A 69 21.94 -10.38 22.39
CA PHE A 69 20.60 -10.49 23.00
C PHE A 69 19.96 -11.86 22.76
N SER A 70 20.00 -12.38 21.53
CA SER A 70 19.39 -13.67 21.17
C SER A 70 19.95 -14.89 21.94
N PRO A 71 21.24 -14.95 22.31
CA PRO A 71 21.76 -16.03 23.16
C PRO A 71 21.22 -16.00 24.60
N LEU A 72 20.88 -14.82 25.12
CA LEU A 72 20.28 -14.66 26.46
C LEU A 72 18.83 -15.18 26.52
N PHE A 73 18.15 -15.26 25.37
CA PHE A 73 16.79 -15.82 25.23
C PHE A 73 16.78 -17.17 24.49
N SER A 74 17.82 -17.97 24.68
CA SER A 74 18.09 -19.22 23.94
C SER A 74 16.91 -20.21 23.86
N TRP A 75 16.04 -20.25 24.87
CA TRP A 75 14.90 -21.19 24.92
C TRP A 75 13.74 -20.76 24.00
N LEU A 76 13.49 -19.45 23.88
CA LEU A 76 12.52 -18.89 22.92
C LEU A 76 13.01 -19.04 21.48
N SER A 77 14.32 -18.81 21.25
CA SER A 77 14.94 -18.99 19.93
C SER A 77 14.92 -20.46 19.49
N ALA A 78 15.20 -21.41 20.41
CA ALA A 78 15.10 -22.84 20.13
C ALA A 78 13.66 -23.28 19.80
N GLY A 79 12.67 -22.77 20.53
CA GLY A 79 11.25 -23.04 20.24
C GLY A 79 10.81 -22.50 18.88
N PHE A 80 11.17 -21.26 18.57
CA PHE A 80 10.82 -20.61 17.30
C PHE A 80 11.51 -21.26 16.10
N ASN A 81 12.77 -21.67 16.24
CA ASN A 81 13.52 -22.34 15.18
C ASN A 81 13.03 -23.77 14.93
N THR A 82 12.65 -24.48 15.99
CA THR A 82 12.04 -25.81 15.89
C THR A 82 10.68 -25.72 15.21
N PHE A 83 9.86 -24.73 15.55
CA PHE A 83 8.58 -24.47 14.90
C PHE A 83 8.75 -24.15 13.40
N ASN A 84 9.72 -23.32 13.03
CA ASN A 84 9.99 -23.00 11.62
C ASN A 84 10.53 -24.19 10.83
N LEU A 85 11.38 -25.04 11.43
CA LEU A 85 11.84 -26.28 10.80
C LEU A 85 10.70 -27.27 10.59
N ILE A 86 9.80 -27.41 11.56
CA ILE A 86 8.59 -28.23 11.44
C ILE A 86 7.68 -27.66 10.34
N ARG A 87 7.45 -26.33 10.33
CA ARG A 87 6.67 -25.63 9.30
C ARG A 87 7.26 -25.84 7.90
N LEU A 88 8.58 -25.73 7.73
CA LEU A 88 9.29 -25.97 6.47
C LEU A 88 9.24 -27.44 6.04
N TYR A 89 9.32 -28.38 6.99
CA TYR A 89 9.18 -29.80 6.72
C TYR A 89 7.78 -30.16 6.20
N PHE A 90 6.74 -29.53 6.73
CA PHE A 90 5.36 -29.67 6.24
C PHE A 90 5.08 -28.89 4.94
N LYS A 91 5.89 -27.88 4.60
CA LYS A 91 5.74 -27.07 3.38
C LYS A 91 6.59 -27.57 2.19
N LYS A 92 6.86 -28.87 2.08
CA LYS A 92 7.47 -29.48 0.87
C LYS A 92 6.50 -29.47 -0.32
N ARG A 93 6.22 -28.29 -0.88
CA ARG A 93 5.72 -28.18 -2.26
C ARG A 93 6.89 -28.46 -3.19
N GLN A 94 6.75 -29.41 -4.11
CA GLN A 94 7.74 -29.58 -5.19
C GLN A 94 7.68 -28.33 -6.06
N LEU A 95 8.73 -27.50 -5.98
CA LEU A 95 8.87 -26.37 -6.89
C LEU A 95 8.96 -26.91 -8.33
N PRO A 96 8.16 -26.38 -9.27
CA PRO A 96 8.22 -26.76 -10.66
C PRO A 96 9.63 -26.56 -11.23
N GLU A 97 10.05 -27.45 -12.14
CA GLU A 97 11.45 -27.44 -12.63
C GLU A 97 11.85 -26.11 -13.25
N ARG A 98 10.89 -25.41 -13.87
CA ARG A 98 11.11 -24.08 -14.43
C ARG A 98 11.49 -23.03 -13.38
N VAL A 99 10.85 -23.06 -12.21
CA VAL A 99 11.18 -22.17 -11.08
C VAL A 99 12.57 -22.49 -10.51
N LYS A 100 12.93 -23.77 -10.46
CA LYS A 100 14.27 -24.20 -10.05
C LYS A 100 15.34 -23.73 -11.03
N GLU A 101 15.07 -23.80 -12.33
CA GLU A 101 15.96 -23.34 -13.39
C GLU A 101 16.20 -21.82 -13.30
N ILE A 102 15.13 -21.04 -13.08
CA ILE A 102 15.22 -19.58 -12.95
C ILE A 102 15.98 -19.19 -11.68
N ASN A 103 15.67 -19.82 -10.53
CA ASN A 103 16.41 -19.58 -9.29
C ASN A 103 17.88 -19.95 -9.42
N PHE A 104 18.20 -21.07 -10.08
CA PHE A 104 19.58 -21.47 -10.35
C PHE A 104 20.33 -20.43 -11.20
N LYS A 105 19.68 -19.90 -12.26
CA LYS A 105 20.25 -18.83 -13.09
C LYS A 105 20.53 -17.56 -12.27
N LEU A 106 19.59 -17.14 -11.45
CA LEU A 106 19.75 -15.97 -10.58
C LEU A 106 20.84 -16.18 -9.52
N GLU A 107 21.01 -17.41 -9.02
CA GLU A 107 21.95 -17.76 -7.94
C GLU A 107 23.37 -18.06 -8.42
N SER A 108 23.53 -18.55 -9.64
CA SER A 108 24.79 -19.13 -10.12
C SER A 108 25.41 -18.40 -11.30
N VAL A 109 24.63 -17.58 -12.02
CA VAL A 109 25.07 -16.90 -13.24
C VAL A 109 25.00 -15.38 -13.06
N ASP A 110 26.08 -14.67 -13.40
CA ASP A 110 26.10 -13.21 -13.38
C ASP A 110 25.37 -12.67 -14.62
N LEU A 111 24.16 -12.14 -14.43
CA LEU A 111 23.23 -11.83 -15.52
C LEU A 111 23.15 -10.31 -15.79
N PRO A 112 23.09 -9.86 -17.05
CA PRO A 112 22.83 -8.45 -17.34
C PRO A 112 21.45 -8.04 -16.81
N LYS A 113 21.28 -6.74 -16.53
CA LYS A 113 20.10 -6.17 -15.84
C LYS A 113 18.78 -6.60 -16.48
N GLU A 114 18.74 -6.63 -17.81
CA GLU A 114 17.58 -7.00 -18.62
C GLU A 114 17.19 -8.47 -18.42
N LYS A 115 18.18 -9.36 -18.30
CA LYS A 115 17.96 -10.79 -18.05
C LYS A 115 17.57 -11.09 -16.61
N VAL A 116 18.07 -10.31 -15.65
CA VAL A 116 17.59 -10.38 -14.26
C VAL A 116 16.10 -10.02 -14.19
N ARG A 117 15.69 -8.94 -14.88
CA ARG A 117 14.27 -8.53 -14.98
C ARG A 117 13.41 -9.61 -15.62
N GLU A 118 13.84 -10.18 -16.75
CA GLU A 118 13.11 -11.26 -17.43
C GLU A 118 12.88 -12.46 -16.49
N CYS A 119 13.90 -12.90 -15.75
CA CYS A 119 13.79 -13.98 -14.79
C CYS A 119 12.82 -13.67 -13.64
N ILE A 120 12.83 -12.44 -13.12
CA ILE A 120 11.94 -12.03 -12.03
C ILE A 120 10.50 -11.90 -12.51
N ASN A 121 10.27 -11.35 -13.70
CA ASN A 121 8.94 -11.25 -14.30
C ASN A 121 8.36 -12.65 -14.62
N GLU A 122 9.20 -13.59 -15.04
CA GLU A 122 8.82 -14.99 -15.25
C GLU A 122 8.45 -15.68 -13.92
N LEU A 123 9.20 -15.41 -12.83
CA LEU A 123 8.83 -15.88 -11.49
C LEU A 123 7.52 -15.24 -11.00
N ALA A 124 7.34 -13.93 -11.20
CA ALA A 124 6.12 -13.22 -10.82
C ALA A 124 4.89 -13.79 -11.53
N THR A 125 5.00 -13.99 -12.85
CA THR A 125 3.95 -14.65 -13.65
C THR A 125 3.65 -16.05 -13.12
N PHE A 126 4.70 -16.81 -12.76
CA PHE A 126 4.56 -18.15 -12.20
C PHE A 126 3.81 -18.17 -10.86
N TYR A 127 4.03 -17.16 -10.02
CA TYR A 127 3.32 -17.01 -8.74
C TYR A 127 1.96 -16.33 -8.87
N GLY A 128 1.48 -16.06 -10.09
CA GLY A 128 0.19 -15.41 -10.30
C GLY A 128 0.18 -13.95 -9.87
N LEU A 129 1.32 -13.25 -9.98
CA LEU A 129 1.46 -11.81 -9.81
C LEU A 129 1.37 -11.15 -11.20
N PRO A 130 0.16 -10.89 -11.75
CA PRO A 130 0.03 -10.23 -13.04
C PRO A 130 0.55 -8.80 -12.91
N GLY A 131 1.64 -8.49 -13.63
CA GLY A 131 2.14 -7.13 -13.75
C GLY A 131 3.12 -6.68 -12.66
N ALA A 132 3.80 -7.58 -11.94
CA ALA A 132 5.01 -7.19 -11.20
C ALA A 132 6.15 -6.89 -12.16
N ASP A 133 5.98 -5.88 -13.01
CA ASP A 133 7.11 -5.13 -13.55
C ASP A 133 7.72 -4.45 -12.32
N PHE A 134 8.79 -5.02 -11.76
CA PHE A 134 9.58 -4.41 -10.68
C PHE A 134 10.26 -3.13 -11.22
N ARG A 135 9.45 -2.13 -11.57
CA ARG A 135 9.82 -0.78 -12.02
C ARG A 135 9.82 0.22 -10.89
N THR A 136 9.27 -0.12 -9.73
CA THR A 136 9.53 0.61 -8.49
C THR A 136 10.93 0.26 -8.02
N LEU A 137 11.97 0.76 -8.70
CA LEU A 137 13.35 0.75 -8.23
C LEU A 137 14.36 1.42 -9.19
N SER A 138 14.18 2.71 -9.46
CA SER A 138 15.26 3.55 -9.97
C SER A 138 15.19 4.95 -9.36
N ASP A 139 16.21 5.27 -8.57
CA ASP A 139 16.47 6.61 -8.04
C ASP A 139 17.05 7.58 -9.09
N ASP A 140 17.27 7.15 -10.31
CA ASP A 140 17.89 7.99 -11.33
C ASP A 140 16.84 8.50 -12.34
N GLU A 141 16.55 9.79 -12.20
CA GLU A 141 16.13 10.77 -13.20
C GLU A 141 16.12 10.31 -14.67
N GLU A 142 15.10 9.54 -15.08
CA GLU A 142 14.50 9.64 -16.43
C GLU A 142 13.12 8.96 -16.39
N TYR A 143 12.12 9.77 -16.02
CA TYR A 143 10.72 9.33 -15.92
C TYR A 143 10.11 9.22 -17.31
N ASP A 144 10.32 8.07 -17.97
CA ASP A 144 9.57 7.76 -19.18
C ASP A 144 8.17 7.21 -18.85
N SER A 145 7.23 7.90 -19.44
CA SER A 145 5.80 7.72 -19.49
C SER A 145 5.31 6.27 -19.66
N ASN A 146 4.58 5.73 -18.67
CA ASN A 146 3.16 5.38 -18.86
C ASN A 146 2.48 4.74 -17.64
N ASP A 147 3.21 4.10 -16.74
CA ASP A 147 2.62 3.44 -15.55
C ASP A 147 3.09 4.16 -14.28
N PHE A 148 2.16 4.67 -13.46
CA PHE A 148 2.50 5.44 -12.26
C PHE A 148 1.69 4.96 -11.06
N ALA A 149 2.40 4.70 -9.95
CA ALA A 149 1.82 4.40 -8.64
C ALA A 149 1.71 5.65 -7.77
N LEU A 150 0.49 5.93 -7.32
CA LEU A 150 0.24 6.71 -6.11
C LEU A 150 0.42 5.75 -4.93
N SER A 151 1.41 6.01 -4.08
CA SER A 151 1.48 5.38 -2.76
C SER A 151 0.55 6.14 -1.83
N PHE A 152 -0.38 5.45 -1.19
CA PHE A 152 -1.09 5.97 -0.03
C PHE A 152 -0.28 5.56 1.20
N ASP A 153 -0.12 6.48 2.17
CA ASP A 153 0.79 6.34 3.31
C ASP A 153 0.74 4.94 3.96
N GLU A 154 1.89 4.52 4.47
CA GLU A 154 2.07 3.29 5.26
C GLU A 154 1.05 3.29 6.41
N ASP A 155 0.01 2.45 6.30
CA ASP A 155 -0.88 2.20 7.42
C ASP A 155 -0.06 1.58 8.57
N GLU A 156 -0.47 1.82 9.82
CA GLU A 156 0.15 1.26 11.05
C GLU A 156 0.33 -0.28 11.03
N ASN A 157 -0.29 -0.97 10.08
CA ASN A 157 -0.22 -2.42 9.87
C ASN A 157 0.80 -2.86 8.80
N ASP A 158 1.70 -1.97 8.34
CA ASP A 158 2.68 -2.20 7.26
C ASP A 158 2.06 -2.57 5.89
N TRP A 159 0.77 -2.26 5.66
CA TRP A 159 0.15 -2.52 4.36
C TRP A 159 0.62 -1.49 3.33
N VAL A 160 0.99 -1.97 2.14
CA VAL A 160 1.43 -1.14 1.02
C VAL A 160 0.27 -1.02 0.03
N THR A 161 -0.06 0.20 -0.37
CA THR A 161 -1.09 0.46 -1.39
C THR A 161 -0.45 1.03 -2.65
N GLU A 162 -0.70 0.38 -3.78
CA GLU A 162 -0.18 0.74 -5.10
C GLU A 162 -1.33 1.03 -6.06
N LEU A 163 -1.11 2.00 -6.97
CA LEU A 163 -2.04 2.31 -8.06
C LEU A 163 -1.38 2.01 -9.41
N TYR A 164 -2.10 1.42 -10.33
CA TYR A 164 -1.62 1.16 -11.69
C TYR A 164 -2.62 1.76 -12.68
N LEU A 165 -2.15 2.49 -13.69
CA LEU A 165 -2.99 3.14 -14.68
C LEU A 165 -2.71 2.57 -16.07
N SER A 166 -3.74 2.03 -16.72
CA SER A 166 -3.70 1.69 -18.14
C SER A 166 -4.49 2.72 -18.95
N LYS A 167 -3.79 3.52 -19.75
CA LYS A 167 -4.43 4.51 -20.64
C LYS A 167 -5.16 3.86 -21.82
N GLU A 168 -4.60 2.77 -22.35
CA GLU A 168 -5.13 2.07 -23.52
C GLU A 168 -6.51 1.48 -23.23
N THR A 169 -6.64 0.78 -22.09
CA THR A 169 -7.90 0.16 -21.67
C THR A 169 -8.79 1.09 -20.85
N LYS A 170 -8.34 2.31 -20.55
CA LYS A 170 -9.01 3.25 -19.63
C LYS A 170 -9.38 2.61 -18.30
N THR A 171 -8.44 1.90 -17.71
CA THR A 171 -8.60 1.28 -16.39
C THR A 171 -7.51 1.73 -15.42
N TYR A 172 -7.84 1.76 -14.13
CA TYR A 172 -6.85 1.85 -13.07
C TYR A 172 -7.09 0.76 -12.02
N THR A 173 -6.02 0.25 -11.44
CA THR A 173 -6.05 -0.80 -10.42
C THR A 173 -5.45 -0.27 -9.14
N ILE A 174 -6.14 -0.48 -8.02
CA ILE A 174 -5.60 -0.21 -6.69
C ILE A 174 -5.37 -1.56 -6.03
N THR A 175 -4.16 -1.80 -5.56
CA THR A 175 -3.81 -3.01 -4.81
C THR A 175 -3.23 -2.62 -3.47
N SER A 176 -3.89 -3.03 -2.39
CA SER A 176 -3.35 -2.96 -1.04
C SER A 176 -2.92 -4.35 -0.61
N HIS A 177 -1.68 -4.52 -0.14
CA HIS A 177 -1.16 -5.84 0.22
C HIS A 177 -0.30 -5.83 1.48
N SER A 178 -0.19 -6.99 2.12
CA SER A 178 0.75 -7.19 3.23
C SER A 178 2.20 -7.12 2.73
N PRO A 179 3.19 -6.82 3.59
CA PRO A 179 4.61 -6.76 3.21
C PRO A 179 5.14 -8.04 2.55
N ASP A 180 4.59 -9.19 2.95
CA ASP A 180 4.95 -10.50 2.44
C ASP A 180 4.09 -10.94 1.23
N HIS A 181 3.19 -10.07 0.76
CA HIS A 181 2.23 -10.30 -0.33
C HIS A 181 1.37 -11.56 -0.14
N THR A 182 1.19 -12.03 1.09
CA THR A 182 0.35 -13.20 1.37
C THR A 182 -1.13 -12.88 1.33
N SER A 183 -1.49 -11.63 1.60
CA SER A 183 -2.84 -11.09 1.46
C SER A 183 -2.83 -9.83 0.62
N SER A 184 -3.78 -9.70 -0.29
CA SER A 184 -3.99 -8.46 -1.04
C SER A 184 -5.46 -8.19 -1.31
N HIS A 185 -5.85 -6.93 -1.25
CA HIS A 185 -7.10 -6.39 -1.79
C HIS A 185 -6.79 -5.73 -3.12
N THR A 186 -7.45 -6.16 -4.19
CA THR A 186 -7.28 -5.57 -5.51
C THR A 186 -8.63 -5.11 -6.03
N THR A 187 -8.72 -3.84 -6.41
CA THR A 187 -9.89 -3.25 -7.05
C THR A 187 -9.48 -2.66 -8.39
N VAL A 188 -10.15 -3.10 -9.45
CA VAL A 188 -9.95 -2.60 -10.82
C VAL A 188 -11.14 -1.74 -11.19
N PHE A 189 -10.85 -0.55 -11.69
CA PHE A 189 -11.82 0.44 -12.10
C PHE A 189 -11.71 0.71 -13.59
N GLU A 190 -12.85 0.91 -14.24
CA GLU A 190 -12.94 1.54 -15.56
C GLU A 190 -13.24 3.03 -15.36
N TYR A 191 -12.64 3.90 -16.17
CA TYR A 191 -12.91 5.34 -16.12
C TYR A 191 -13.27 5.94 -17.47
N ALA A 192 -14.05 7.02 -17.43
CA ALA A 192 -14.47 7.79 -18.58
C ALA A 192 -14.41 9.29 -18.29
N PHE A 193 -14.10 10.07 -19.32
CA PHE A 193 -14.10 11.53 -19.26
C PHE A 193 -15.41 12.08 -19.83
N ASN A 194 -15.98 13.06 -19.14
CA ASN A 194 -17.01 13.93 -19.66
C ASN A 194 -16.55 15.38 -19.47
N SER A 195 -15.86 15.91 -20.50
CA SER A 195 -15.21 17.21 -20.48
C SER A 195 -14.23 17.36 -19.31
N THR A 196 -14.57 18.11 -18.28
CA THR A 196 -13.74 18.34 -17.08
C THR A 196 -14.02 17.36 -15.95
N SER A 197 -14.99 16.47 -16.11
CA SER A 197 -15.37 15.48 -15.10
C SER A 197 -14.83 14.10 -15.46
N VAL A 198 -14.38 13.38 -14.43
CA VAL A 198 -13.99 11.97 -14.53
C VAL A 198 -15.04 11.17 -13.79
N LYS A 199 -15.50 10.09 -14.42
CA LYS A 199 -16.29 9.09 -13.73
C LYS A 199 -15.55 7.77 -13.76
N SER A 200 -15.68 6.98 -12.70
CA SER A 200 -15.21 5.61 -12.67
C SER A 200 -16.29 4.68 -12.12
N ARG A 201 -16.11 3.40 -12.38
CA ARG A 201 -16.89 2.31 -11.79
C ARG A 201 -15.98 1.11 -11.55
N THR A 202 -16.30 0.32 -10.54
CA THR A 202 -15.58 -0.91 -10.23
C THR A 202 -15.97 -2.00 -11.23
N ILE A 203 -14.98 -2.60 -11.89
CA ILE A 203 -15.16 -3.74 -12.78
C ILE A 203 -14.66 -5.04 -12.17
N GLU A 204 -13.70 -4.98 -11.24
CA GLU A 204 -13.28 -6.12 -10.45
C GLU A 204 -13.00 -5.67 -9.02
N HIS A 205 -13.42 -6.49 -8.05
CA HIS A 205 -13.04 -6.35 -6.65
C HIS A 205 -12.75 -7.74 -6.11
N LYS A 206 -11.52 -7.96 -5.66
CA LYS A 206 -11.09 -9.26 -5.16
C LYS A 206 -10.20 -9.14 -3.93
N PHE A 207 -10.30 -10.17 -3.10
CA PHE A 207 -9.36 -10.45 -2.04
C PHE A 207 -8.55 -11.69 -2.40
N SER A 208 -7.23 -11.63 -2.26
CA SER A 208 -6.35 -12.75 -2.54
C SER A 208 -5.65 -13.17 -1.26
N TYR A 209 -5.72 -14.46 -0.91
CA TYR A 209 -4.99 -15.04 0.22
C TYR A 209 -4.17 -16.26 -0.23
N PHE A 210 -2.85 -16.22 -0.04
CA PHE A 210 -1.91 -17.27 -0.46
C PHE A 210 -2.17 -17.83 -1.88
N THR A 211 -2.51 -16.97 -2.85
CA THR A 211 -2.87 -17.26 -4.27
C THR A 211 -4.30 -17.71 -4.56
N ASN A 212 -5.20 -17.77 -3.58
CA ASN A 212 -6.63 -17.97 -3.85
C ASN A 212 -7.30 -16.62 -4.01
N ASP A 213 -7.79 -16.34 -5.21
CA ASP A 213 -8.55 -15.14 -5.51
C ASP A 213 -10.04 -15.36 -5.21
N GLU A 214 -10.56 -14.53 -4.33
CA GLU A 214 -11.97 -14.45 -3.98
C GLU A 214 -12.56 -13.16 -4.53
N TYR A 215 -13.47 -13.27 -5.50
CA TYR A 215 -14.09 -12.12 -6.15
C TYR A 215 -15.39 -11.75 -5.45
N ASP A 216 -15.60 -10.45 -5.25
CA ASP A 216 -16.90 -9.87 -4.87
C ASP A 216 -17.56 -9.19 -6.09
N ILE A 217 -16.75 -8.62 -6.98
CA ILE A 217 -17.18 -8.04 -8.26
C ILE A 217 -16.30 -8.62 -9.36
N ARG A 218 -16.91 -9.03 -10.47
CA ARG A 218 -16.18 -9.49 -11.66
C ARG A 218 -16.89 -9.03 -12.94
N ASN A 219 -16.13 -8.44 -13.86
CA ASN A 219 -16.65 -7.83 -15.09
C ASN A 219 -17.80 -6.82 -14.86
N GLY A 220 -17.73 -6.06 -13.76
CA GLY A 220 -18.73 -5.07 -13.38
C GLY A 220 -20.04 -5.67 -12.86
N VAL A 221 -20.05 -6.96 -12.51
CA VAL A 221 -21.21 -7.65 -11.91
C VAL A 221 -20.86 -8.07 -10.49
N VAL A 222 -21.75 -7.76 -9.54
CA VAL A 222 -21.64 -8.23 -8.15
C VAL A 222 -21.96 -9.72 -8.09
N LEU A 223 -21.07 -10.49 -7.50
CA LEU A 223 -21.22 -11.94 -7.29
C LEU A 223 -22.01 -12.18 -6.00
N GLU A 224 -23.32 -11.93 -6.05
CA GLU A 224 -24.16 -11.85 -4.84
C GLU A 224 -24.19 -13.15 -4.02
N ASP A 225 -24.23 -14.30 -4.69
CA ASP A 225 -24.27 -15.61 -4.02
C ASP A 225 -22.95 -15.89 -3.30
N GLU A 226 -21.82 -15.62 -3.95
CA GLU A 226 -20.49 -15.75 -3.39
C GLU A 226 -20.26 -14.78 -2.22
N VAL A 227 -20.76 -13.54 -2.34
CA VAL A 227 -20.67 -12.56 -1.25
C VAL A 227 -21.52 -12.99 -0.04
N ARG A 228 -22.71 -13.57 -0.26
CA ARG A 228 -23.55 -14.12 0.82
C ARG A 228 -22.90 -15.31 1.50
N GLU A 229 -22.37 -16.26 0.73
CA GLU A 229 -21.66 -17.44 1.27
C GLU A 229 -20.50 -17.01 2.18
N LYS A 230 -19.63 -16.11 1.68
CA LYS A 230 -18.53 -15.54 2.49
C LYS A 230 -19.03 -14.79 3.71
N PHE A 231 -20.14 -14.04 3.58
CA PHE A 231 -20.71 -13.31 4.70
C PHE A 231 -21.16 -14.26 5.80
N GLU A 232 -21.91 -15.32 5.48
CA GLU A 232 -22.35 -16.35 6.43
C GLU A 232 -21.18 -17.11 7.09
N GLU A 233 -20.10 -17.36 6.35
CA GLU A 233 -18.87 -17.95 6.89
C GLU A 233 -18.15 -17.00 7.84
N SER A 234 -18.09 -15.72 7.48
CA SER A 234 -17.42 -14.67 8.26
C SER A 234 -18.20 -14.25 9.51
N ASP A 235 -19.54 -14.19 9.46
CA ASP A 235 -20.43 -13.78 10.57
C ASP A 235 -20.39 -14.77 11.74
N LYS A 236 -19.91 -16.00 11.52
CA LYS A 236 -19.58 -16.92 12.61
C LYS A 236 -18.44 -16.41 13.50
N TYR A 237 -17.66 -15.43 13.04
CA TYR A 237 -16.45 -14.92 13.68
C TYR A 237 -16.30 -13.38 13.61
N SER A 238 -17.24 -12.66 13.01
CA SER A 238 -17.14 -11.23 12.64
C SER A 238 -17.94 -10.32 13.57
N PHE A 239 -17.42 -9.11 13.79
CA PHE A 239 -18.08 -7.99 14.49
C PHE A 239 -18.56 -6.90 13.51
N SER A 240 -18.84 -7.25 12.25
CA SER A 240 -19.38 -6.29 11.27
C SER A 240 -20.73 -5.75 11.75
N SER A 241 -20.86 -4.42 11.81
CA SER A 241 -22.13 -3.76 12.11
C SER A 241 -23.08 -3.68 10.91
N LYS A 242 -22.59 -3.95 9.70
CA LYS A 242 -23.37 -3.90 8.46
C LYS A 242 -24.03 -5.25 8.17
N SER A 243 -25.30 -5.20 7.80
CA SER A 243 -26.04 -6.34 7.26
C SER A 243 -25.54 -6.73 5.86
N ILE A 244 -25.80 -7.97 5.46
CA ILE A 244 -25.46 -8.45 4.11
C ILE A 244 -26.13 -7.63 3.01
N GLU A 245 -27.37 -7.19 3.21
CA GLU A 245 -28.07 -6.36 2.22
C GLU A 245 -27.43 -4.97 2.07
N GLU A 246 -26.92 -4.38 3.15
CA GLU A 246 -26.15 -3.13 3.10
C GLU A 246 -24.83 -3.34 2.36
N LYS A 247 -24.11 -4.44 2.64
CA LYS A 247 -22.86 -4.77 1.91
C LYS A 247 -23.13 -4.95 0.41
N LEU A 248 -24.18 -5.67 0.04
CA LEU A 248 -24.56 -5.86 -1.37
C LEU A 248 -25.00 -4.54 -2.02
N ALA A 249 -25.71 -3.68 -1.29
CA ALA A 249 -26.07 -2.36 -1.79
C ALA A 249 -24.83 -1.49 -2.08
N ASP A 250 -23.85 -1.50 -1.18
CA ASP A 250 -22.57 -0.80 -1.36
C ASP A 250 -21.83 -1.33 -2.61
N LEU A 251 -21.69 -2.65 -2.74
CA LEU A 251 -21.04 -3.26 -3.91
C LEU A 251 -21.76 -2.94 -5.23
N ARG A 252 -23.10 -2.91 -5.23
CA ARG A 252 -23.87 -2.52 -6.42
C ARG A 252 -23.61 -1.06 -6.76
N ALA A 253 -23.61 -0.17 -5.76
CA ALA A 253 -23.29 1.24 -5.97
C ALA A 253 -21.87 1.44 -6.52
N ASP A 254 -20.89 0.64 -6.08
CA ASP A 254 -19.51 0.69 -6.59
C ASP A 254 -19.39 0.30 -8.07
N THR A 255 -20.31 -0.52 -8.59
CA THR A 255 -20.37 -0.87 -10.03
C THR A 255 -21.02 0.21 -10.90
N GLU A 256 -21.65 1.22 -10.29
CA GLU A 256 -22.24 2.34 -11.00
C GLU A 256 -21.21 3.45 -11.28
N TRP A 257 -21.46 4.23 -12.33
CA TRP A 257 -20.60 5.35 -12.69
C TRP A 257 -20.71 6.49 -11.67
N SER A 258 -19.68 6.64 -10.86
CA SER A 258 -19.55 7.68 -9.83
C SER A 258 -18.29 8.51 -10.06
N GLU A 259 -18.15 9.61 -9.31
CA GLU A 259 -16.92 10.40 -9.34
C GLU A 259 -15.85 9.69 -8.49
N PRO A 260 -14.62 9.45 -9.02
CA PRO A 260 -13.57 8.85 -8.22
C PRO A 260 -13.14 9.78 -7.08
N THR A 261 -12.35 9.26 -6.15
CA THR A 261 -11.75 10.07 -5.08
C THR A 261 -10.99 11.26 -5.67
N THR A 262 -10.98 12.39 -4.93
CA THR A 262 -10.44 13.67 -5.42
C THR A 262 -9.02 13.54 -5.98
N ARG A 263 -8.14 12.78 -5.32
CA ARG A 263 -6.76 12.55 -5.79
C ARG A 263 -6.71 11.78 -7.10
N ILE A 264 -7.47 10.70 -7.21
CA ILE A 264 -7.55 9.89 -8.44
C ILE A 264 -8.14 10.71 -9.59
N ARG A 265 -9.16 11.52 -9.33
CA ARG A 265 -9.75 12.43 -10.32
C ARG A 265 -8.70 13.34 -10.97
N TYR A 266 -7.93 14.05 -10.16
CA TYR A 266 -6.91 14.97 -10.68
C TYR A 266 -5.76 14.25 -11.36
N PHE A 267 -5.36 13.11 -10.81
CA PHE A 267 -4.36 12.25 -11.44
C PHE A 267 -4.80 11.79 -12.84
N LEU A 268 -6.03 11.29 -12.99
CA LEU A 268 -6.56 10.88 -14.29
C LEU A 268 -6.62 12.04 -15.28
N LEU A 269 -7.07 13.23 -14.86
CA LEU A 269 -7.06 14.42 -15.72
C LEU A 269 -5.64 14.81 -16.17
N PHE A 270 -4.67 14.80 -15.25
CA PHE A 270 -3.28 15.11 -15.54
C PHE A 270 -2.66 14.12 -16.53
N ARG A 271 -3.01 12.83 -16.42
CA ARG A 271 -2.46 11.77 -17.28
C ARG A 271 -3.06 11.75 -18.68
N HIS A 272 -4.18 12.44 -18.90
CA HIS A 272 -4.89 12.50 -20.17
C HIS A 272 -4.92 13.92 -20.74
N GLY A 273 -3.73 14.47 -21.03
CA GLY A 273 -3.58 15.81 -21.64
C GLY A 273 -4.25 15.95 -23.02
N GLU A 274 -4.60 14.84 -23.67
CA GLU A 274 -5.42 14.84 -24.89
C GLU A 274 -6.89 15.21 -24.64
N VAL A 275 -7.38 15.07 -23.40
CA VAL A 275 -8.77 15.41 -23.02
C VAL A 275 -8.92 16.92 -22.85
N MET A 276 -7.88 17.60 -22.38
CA MET A 276 -7.86 19.03 -22.14
C MET A 276 -6.46 19.58 -22.37
N ASN A 277 -6.34 20.64 -23.18
CA ASN A 277 -5.04 21.26 -23.39
C ASN A 277 -4.41 21.77 -22.08
N ASP A 278 -3.08 21.81 -22.05
CA ASP A 278 -2.29 22.09 -20.84
C ASP A 278 -2.70 23.42 -20.17
N VAL A 279 -2.99 24.46 -20.96
CA VAL A 279 -3.40 25.78 -20.45
C VAL A 279 -4.76 25.72 -19.72
N ALA A 280 -5.74 25.02 -20.30
CA ALA A 280 -7.05 24.84 -19.68
C ALA A 280 -6.94 23.95 -18.44
N LEU A 281 -6.08 22.94 -18.48
CA LEU A 281 -5.84 22.03 -17.36
C LEU A 281 -5.15 22.73 -16.19
N GLN A 282 -4.13 23.55 -16.46
CA GLN A 282 -3.51 24.42 -15.46
C GLN A 282 -4.53 25.37 -14.82
N ARG A 283 -5.37 26.02 -15.65
CA ARG A 283 -6.41 26.93 -15.14
C ARG A 283 -7.40 26.18 -14.25
N PHE A 284 -7.79 24.98 -14.64
CA PHE A 284 -8.66 24.11 -13.86
C PHE A 284 -8.02 23.74 -12.52
N PHE A 285 -6.77 23.25 -12.48
CA PHE A 285 -6.09 22.92 -11.23
C PHE A 285 -5.91 24.13 -10.32
N ARG A 286 -5.59 25.31 -10.86
CA ARG A 286 -5.52 26.56 -10.08
C ARG A 286 -6.89 26.94 -9.49
N SER A 287 -7.98 26.74 -10.24
CA SER A 287 -9.33 26.98 -9.70
C SER A 287 -9.72 25.99 -8.60
N GLU A 288 -9.31 24.73 -8.71
CA GLU A 288 -9.58 23.72 -7.67
C GLU A 288 -8.79 23.99 -6.40
N ILE A 289 -7.51 24.41 -6.49
CA ILE A 289 -6.74 24.88 -5.32
C ILE A 289 -7.48 26.04 -4.64
N ALA A 290 -7.87 27.06 -5.41
CA ALA A 290 -8.56 28.22 -4.88
C ALA A 290 -9.92 27.86 -4.23
N ARG A 291 -10.64 26.88 -4.81
CA ARG A 291 -11.88 26.33 -4.24
C ARG A 291 -11.64 25.70 -2.87
N ILE A 292 -10.65 24.80 -2.79
CA ILE A 292 -10.32 24.06 -1.55
C ILE A 292 -9.89 25.04 -0.46
N GLU A 293 -8.97 25.96 -0.77
CA GLU A 293 -8.49 26.98 0.19
C GLU A 293 -9.59 27.93 0.66
N LEU A 294 -10.54 28.29 -0.21
CA LEU A 294 -11.67 29.12 0.16
C LEU A 294 -12.64 28.35 1.06
N GLY A 295 -12.96 27.10 0.73
CA GLY A 295 -13.83 26.24 1.53
C GLY A 295 -13.26 26.00 2.92
N TYR A 296 -11.97 25.72 3.03
CA TYR A 296 -11.28 25.57 4.31
C TYR A 296 -11.40 26.84 5.18
N ARG A 297 -11.10 28.02 4.62
CA ARG A 297 -11.21 29.30 5.33
C ARG A 297 -12.64 29.61 5.78
N GLN A 298 -13.64 29.25 4.98
CA GLN A 298 -15.05 29.45 5.33
C GLN A 298 -15.47 28.52 6.48
N LEU A 299 -15.09 27.24 6.41
CA LEU A 299 -15.31 26.28 7.48
C LEU A 299 -14.64 26.74 8.77
N GLU A 300 -13.34 27.05 8.70
CA GLU A 300 -12.53 27.51 9.83
C GLU A 300 -13.18 28.71 10.53
N LYS A 301 -13.64 29.70 9.77
CA LYS A 301 -14.35 30.87 10.31
C LYS A 301 -15.65 30.48 11.03
N GLU A 302 -16.40 29.53 10.49
CA GLU A 302 -17.68 29.11 11.05
C GLU A 302 -17.50 28.26 12.32
N VAL A 303 -16.55 27.33 12.34
CA VAL A 303 -16.27 26.51 13.53
C VAL A 303 -15.64 27.34 14.64
N ASN A 304 -14.76 28.30 14.31
CA ASN A 304 -14.18 29.23 15.29
C ASN A 304 -15.24 30.08 15.99
N ARG A 305 -16.31 30.48 15.28
CA ARG A 305 -17.45 31.18 15.90
C ARG A 305 -18.21 30.32 16.91
N MET A 306 -18.14 29.01 16.77
CA MET A 306 -18.79 28.04 17.64
C MET A 306 -17.88 27.56 18.78
N GLY A 307 -16.65 28.08 18.88
CA GLY A 307 -15.67 27.67 19.89
C GLY A 307 -14.91 26.37 19.53
N TRP A 308 -14.84 26.04 18.25
CA TRP A 308 -14.12 24.87 17.72
C TRP A 308 -13.04 25.32 16.75
N GLN A 309 -12.02 24.50 16.56
CA GLN A 309 -10.96 24.74 15.60
C GLN A 309 -10.86 23.59 14.61
N VAL A 310 -10.43 23.89 13.39
CA VAL A 310 -9.97 22.86 12.45
C VAL A 310 -8.55 22.49 12.84
N VAL A 311 -8.29 21.21 13.06
CA VAL A 311 -6.98 20.68 13.44
C VAL A 311 -6.35 20.08 12.19
N PRO A 312 -5.13 20.52 11.82
CA PRO A 312 -4.39 19.90 10.72
C PRO A 312 -4.12 18.41 11.03
N PRO A 313 -4.09 17.53 10.02
CA PRO A 313 -3.78 16.11 10.21
C PRO A 313 -2.43 15.89 10.92
N ASP A 314 -1.47 16.77 10.67
CA ASP A 314 -0.10 16.70 11.21
C ASP A 314 0.00 16.90 12.72
N PHE A 315 -1.11 17.27 13.40
CA PHE A 315 -1.11 17.58 14.83
C PHE A 315 -1.40 16.36 15.72
N ASP A 316 -2.12 15.35 15.19
CA ASP A 316 -2.57 14.14 15.90
C ASP A 316 -3.09 13.12 14.88
N GLU A 317 -2.73 11.84 14.98
CA GLU A 317 -3.29 10.77 14.13
C GLU A 317 -4.83 10.71 14.24
N GLN A 318 -5.38 11.05 15.41
CA GLN A 318 -6.83 11.14 15.58
C GLN A 318 -7.43 12.32 14.82
N ALA A 319 -6.68 13.40 14.53
CA ALA A 319 -7.16 14.54 13.77
C ALA A 319 -7.43 14.19 12.29
N ARG A 320 -6.81 13.13 11.76
CA ARG A 320 -7.10 12.61 10.40
C ARG A 320 -8.56 12.16 10.27
N TYR A 321 -9.13 11.59 11.32
CA TYR A 321 -10.52 11.13 11.37
C TYR A 321 -11.45 12.15 12.07
N MET A 322 -10.84 12.92 12.98
CA MET A 322 -11.29 13.94 13.92
C MET A 322 -11.01 15.42 13.60
N PRO A 323 -11.14 15.97 12.37
CA PRO A 323 -10.45 17.23 12.02
C PRO A 323 -11.01 18.49 12.68
N LEU A 324 -12.12 18.41 13.42
CA LEU A 324 -12.68 19.50 14.23
C LEU A 324 -12.52 19.18 15.71
N ARG A 325 -11.88 20.08 16.46
CA ARG A 325 -11.63 19.94 17.90
C ARG A 325 -12.23 21.11 18.67
N ARG A 326 -12.85 20.81 19.81
CA ARG A 326 -13.36 21.82 20.74
C ARG A 326 -12.22 22.61 21.37
N GLN A 327 -12.34 23.94 21.43
CA GLN A 327 -11.39 24.78 22.16
C GLN A 327 -11.62 24.66 23.67
N GLU A 328 -10.55 24.70 24.46
CA GLU A 328 -10.64 24.66 25.92
C GLU A 328 -11.52 25.80 26.46
N GLY A 329 -12.41 25.49 27.40
CA GLY A 329 -13.30 26.47 28.03
C GLY A 329 -14.61 26.78 27.29
N THR A 330 -14.92 26.08 26.20
CA THR A 330 -16.19 26.23 25.47
C THR A 330 -17.22 25.16 25.89
N GLY A 331 -18.49 25.57 26.05
CA GLY A 331 -19.58 24.70 26.50
C GLY A 331 -20.05 23.67 25.45
N GLU A 332 -20.83 22.66 25.87
CA GLU A 332 -21.34 21.59 25.00
C GLU A 332 -22.51 22.00 24.09
N GLU A 333 -23.00 23.22 24.22
CA GLU A 333 -24.18 23.75 23.53
C GLU A 333 -24.09 23.68 21.99
N ASN A 334 -22.88 23.71 21.43
CA ASN A 334 -22.66 23.73 19.97
C ASN A 334 -22.37 22.36 19.35
N VAL A 335 -22.28 21.27 20.13
CA VAL A 335 -21.94 19.92 19.62
C VAL A 335 -22.90 19.46 18.49
N PRO A 336 -24.23 19.61 18.60
CA PRO A 336 -25.13 19.21 17.52
C PRO A 336 -24.95 20.03 16.23
N ALA A 337 -24.58 21.31 16.37
CA ALA A 337 -24.33 22.19 15.22
C ALA A 337 -23.04 21.78 14.48
N ILE A 338 -22.00 21.40 15.22
CA ILE A 338 -20.75 20.89 14.65
C ILE A 338 -20.97 19.54 13.95
N GLN A 339 -21.73 18.62 14.55
CA GLN A 339 -22.07 17.36 13.91
C GLN A 339 -22.83 17.58 12.60
N LYS A 340 -23.71 18.60 12.55
CA LYS A 340 -24.40 18.99 11.33
C LYS A 340 -23.44 19.56 10.27
N LEU A 341 -22.44 20.34 10.67
CA LEU A 341 -21.42 20.86 9.73
C LEU A 341 -20.58 19.72 9.14
N TYR A 342 -20.17 18.73 9.95
CA TYR A 342 -19.50 17.53 9.47
C TYR A 342 -20.30 16.78 8.41
N ASN A 343 -21.61 16.66 8.62
CA ASN A 343 -22.49 15.94 7.70
C ASN A 343 -22.85 16.76 6.44
N ASP A 344 -22.60 18.08 6.42
CA ASP A 344 -22.97 18.99 5.33
C ASP A 344 -21.81 19.91 4.91
N MET A 345 -20.66 19.30 4.65
CA MET A 345 -19.46 19.99 4.15
C MET A 345 -19.68 20.61 2.77
N SER A 346 -20.70 20.14 2.03
CA SER A 346 -21.10 20.64 0.71
C SER A 346 -21.36 22.15 0.70
N LYS A 347 -21.83 22.71 1.82
CA LYS A 347 -22.06 24.15 2.01
C LYS A 347 -20.80 25.00 1.81
N PHE A 348 -19.63 24.43 2.08
CA PHE A 348 -18.32 25.08 1.91
C PHE A 348 -17.64 24.71 0.59
N ASN A 349 -18.36 23.98 -0.27
CA ASN A 349 -17.86 23.51 -1.55
C ASN A 349 -16.57 22.68 -1.42
N ILE A 350 -16.46 21.89 -0.35
CA ILE A 350 -15.38 20.91 -0.10
C ILE A 350 -15.98 19.60 0.43
N THR A 351 -15.29 18.49 0.20
CA THR A 351 -15.64 17.19 0.79
C THR A 351 -14.90 16.95 2.10
N PHE A 352 -15.33 15.95 2.88
CA PHE A 352 -14.58 15.53 4.07
C PHE A 352 -13.17 15.04 3.71
N ALA A 353 -13.01 14.26 2.65
CA ALA A 353 -11.70 13.80 2.18
C ALA A 353 -10.78 14.97 1.77
N GLU A 354 -11.35 16.01 1.15
CA GLU A 354 -10.61 17.24 0.81
C GLU A 354 -10.19 18.04 2.04
N LEU A 355 -10.95 17.98 3.13
CA LEU A 355 -10.56 18.59 4.40
C LEU A 355 -9.38 17.84 5.03
N THR A 356 -9.43 16.50 5.04
CA THR A 356 -8.41 15.67 5.70
C THR A 356 -7.11 15.56 4.91
N GLU A 357 -7.14 15.76 3.60
CA GLU A 357 -5.98 15.62 2.71
C GLU A 357 -5.64 16.92 1.95
N SER A 358 -6.11 18.08 2.41
CA SER A 358 -5.98 19.36 1.68
C SER A 358 -4.54 19.65 1.26
N ASP A 359 -3.58 19.47 2.16
CA ASP A 359 -2.18 19.80 1.93
C ASP A 359 -1.54 18.88 0.89
N VAL A 360 -1.86 17.59 0.95
CA VAL A 360 -1.42 16.58 -0.03
C VAL A 360 -2.01 16.91 -1.40
N ILE A 361 -3.31 17.16 -1.47
CA ILE A 361 -4.02 17.50 -2.71
C ILE A 361 -3.44 18.77 -3.33
N ILE A 362 -3.29 19.85 -2.56
CA ILE A 362 -2.75 21.13 -3.06
C ILE A 362 -1.31 20.96 -3.54
N LYS A 363 -0.47 20.21 -2.82
CA LYS A 363 0.90 19.91 -3.21
C LYS A 363 0.96 19.11 -4.52
N GLU A 364 0.11 18.10 -4.68
CA GLU A 364 -0.01 17.31 -5.91
C GLU A 364 -0.45 18.18 -7.10
N LEU A 365 -1.49 19.00 -6.91
CA LEU A 365 -1.98 19.91 -7.95
C LEU A 365 -0.91 20.91 -8.39
N ASN A 366 -0.18 21.51 -7.45
CA ASN A 366 0.94 22.41 -7.77
C ASN A 366 2.05 21.68 -8.55
N ARG A 367 2.36 20.43 -8.21
CA ARG A 367 3.31 19.59 -8.95
C ARG A 367 2.84 19.28 -10.37
N TYR A 368 1.54 19.08 -10.56
CA TYR A 368 0.97 18.89 -11.90
C TYR A 368 1.07 20.18 -12.71
N ILE A 369 0.71 21.33 -12.14
CA ILE A 369 0.82 22.64 -12.79
C ILE A 369 2.25 22.89 -13.26
N SER A 370 3.26 22.67 -12.41
CA SER A 370 4.67 22.92 -12.75
C SER A 370 5.23 21.97 -13.82
N ARG A 371 4.55 20.86 -14.11
CA ARG A 371 4.93 19.92 -15.18
C ARG A 371 4.26 20.23 -16.52
N LEU A 372 3.25 21.10 -16.49
CA LEU A 372 2.54 21.58 -17.68
C LEU A 372 3.12 22.91 -18.19
N GLU A 373 4.01 23.55 -17.41
CA GLU A 373 4.81 24.74 -17.78
C GLU A 373 6.08 24.32 -18.53
#